data_AF-A0A9D5M8U0-F1
#
_entry.id   AF-A0A9D5M8U0-F1
#
_cell.length_a   1.000
_cell.length_b   1.000
_cell.length_c   1.000
_cell.angle_alpha   90.00
_cell.angle_beta   90.00
_cell.angle_gamma   90.00
#
_symmetry.space_group_name_H-M   'P 1'
#
loop_
_entity.id
_entity.type
_entity.pdbx_description
1 polymer ?
#
loop_
_entity_poly.entity_id
_entity_poly.type
_entity_poly.pdbx_seq_one_letter_code
_entity_poly.pdbx_strand_id
1 'polypeptide(L)'
;MDFDLNQRVDQSTQNKDSTGKYPFLSGGTFSAEDALRLNPLQLAYIGDTVWELIIRHRLIQKRFNVRHMHTLCVHFVNAASQAVFLSRLAPKLTDPEHEMIQRGRNAHARHPSPRHQQPEDYAASTAFEALIGFLYLSGQTERLSLLTGLILDEESSWQITDS
;
A
#
# COMPACT_ATOMS: atom_id res chain seq x y z
N MET A 1 -2.50 57.09 3.87
CA MET A 1 -1.99 55.71 3.73
C MET A 1 -2.83 54.90 4.67
N ASP A 2 -4.01 54.52 4.20
CA ASP A 2 -5.06 53.91 5.01
C ASP A 2 -4.98 52.40 4.83
N PHE A 3 -4.71 51.70 5.92
CA PHE A 3 -4.71 50.24 5.96
C PHE A 3 -6.05 49.80 6.54
N ASP A 4 -7.00 49.54 5.64
CA ASP A 4 -8.38 49.20 5.98
C ASP A 4 -8.47 47.73 6.43
N LEU A 5 -8.44 47.54 7.75
CA LEU A 5 -8.56 46.26 8.46
C LEU A 5 -10.04 45.95 8.72
N ASN A 6 -10.80 45.69 7.66
CA ASN A 6 -12.00 44.85 7.71
C ASN A 6 -12.66 44.73 6.32
N GLN A 7 -12.35 43.63 5.62
CA GLN A 7 -13.33 42.82 4.87
C GLN A 7 -12.62 41.69 4.12
N ARG A 8 -12.69 40.49 4.70
CA ARG A 8 -13.02 39.24 3.97
C ARG A 8 -13.31 38.15 4.99
N VAL A 9 -14.58 38.17 5.38
CA VAL A 9 -15.47 37.04 5.66
C VAL A 9 -14.80 35.67 5.60
N ASP A 10 -14.80 35.01 6.75
CA ASP A 10 -14.74 33.57 6.93
C ASP A 10 -15.83 32.88 6.09
N GLN A 11 -15.42 32.06 5.13
CA GLN A 11 -16.27 31.09 4.46
C GLN A 11 -15.55 29.76 4.34
N SER A 12 -16.21 28.73 4.86
CA SER A 12 -16.09 27.31 4.51
C SER A 12 -14.78 26.62 4.93
N THR A 13 -14.69 26.06 6.15
CA THR A 13 -15.17 24.70 6.47
C THR A 13 -15.12 23.72 5.28
N GLN A 14 -14.04 22.93 5.23
CA GLN A 14 -14.01 21.45 5.19
C GLN A 14 -12.71 20.96 4.52
N ASN A 15 -11.68 20.74 5.33
CA ASN A 15 -10.73 19.66 5.04
C ASN A 15 -10.07 19.18 6.36
N LYS A 16 -10.91 18.97 7.37
CA LYS A 16 -10.65 17.95 8.37
C LYS A 16 -11.42 16.74 7.85
N ASP A 17 -10.81 15.55 7.91
CA ASP A 17 -11.42 14.24 7.64
C ASP A 17 -11.09 13.65 6.25
N SER A 18 -9.95 12.94 6.17
CA SER A 18 -9.71 11.79 5.26
C SER A 18 -8.27 11.24 5.37
N THR A 19 -7.42 11.82 6.21
CA THR A 19 -6.17 11.15 6.62
C THR A 19 -6.52 10.00 7.55
N GLY A 20 -6.88 8.85 6.97
CA GLY A 20 -7.03 7.59 7.69
C GLY A 20 -5.74 7.18 8.43
N LYS A 21 -5.56 5.89 8.67
CA LYS A 21 -4.41 5.31 9.42
C LYS A 21 -3.01 5.82 8.98
N TYR A 22 -2.89 6.43 7.81
CA TYR A 22 -1.65 6.96 7.21
C TYR A 22 -1.73 8.45 6.84
N PRO A 23 -1.56 9.39 7.79
CA PRO A 23 -1.60 10.83 7.52
C PRO A 23 -0.41 11.33 6.66
N PHE A 24 0.62 10.52 6.50
CA PHE A 24 1.80 10.81 5.67
C PHE A 24 1.63 10.42 4.19
N LEU A 25 0.54 9.75 3.82
CA LEU A 25 0.25 9.40 2.43
C LEU A 25 -0.70 10.44 1.82
N SER A 26 -0.14 11.37 1.06
CA SER A 26 -0.89 12.26 0.16
C SER A 26 -0.83 11.69 -1.26
N GLY A 27 -1.70 10.72 -1.56
CA GLY A 27 -1.85 10.15 -2.91
C GLY A 27 -2.69 11.04 -3.84
N GLY A 28 -3.23 10.45 -4.91
CA GLY A 28 -4.23 11.11 -5.76
C GLY A 28 -3.68 11.91 -6.94
N THR A 29 -2.55 11.47 -7.49
CA THR A 29 -1.98 12.05 -8.72
C THR A 29 -2.77 11.69 -9.97
N PHE A 30 -3.61 10.65 -9.92
CA PHE A 30 -4.45 10.18 -11.02
C PHE A 30 -5.90 10.00 -10.57
N SER A 31 -6.85 10.07 -11.50
CA SER A 31 -8.20 9.57 -11.26
C SER A 31 -8.17 8.04 -11.08
N ALA A 32 -9.21 7.45 -10.45
CA ALA A 32 -9.29 5.99 -10.33
C ALA A 32 -9.30 5.29 -11.69
N GLU A 33 -9.97 5.88 -12.68
CA GLU A 33 -10.04 5.34 -14.05
C GLU A 33 -8.68 5.39 -14.75
N ASP A 34 -7.95 6.50 -14.61
CA ASP A 34 -6.62 6.66 -15.21
C ASP A 34 -5.58 5.78 -14.52
N ALA A 35 -5.61 5.70 -13.19
CA ALA A 35 -4.75 4.84 -12.41
C ALA A 35 -4.96 3.36 -12.79
N LEU A 36 -6.23 2.94 -12.99
CA LEU A 36 -6.55 1.59 -13.44
C LEU A 36 -5.92 1.30 -14.80
N ARG A 37 -5.77 2.26 -15.71
CA ARG A 37 -5.16 2.05 -17.05
C ARG A 37 -3.64 1.99 -17.07
N LEU A 38 -2.96 2.33 -15.97
CA LEU A 38 -1.49 2.29 -15.90
C LEU A 38 -0.95 0.86 -16.06
N ASN A 39 0.32 0.76 -16.46
CA ASN A 39 1.01 -0.52 -16.55
C ASN A 39 1.12 -1.13 -15.13
N PRO A 40 0.65 -2.37 -14.90
CA PRO A 40 0.73 -3.01 -13.59
C PRO A 40 2.14 -3.08 -13.01
N LEU A 41 3.19 -3.18 -13.83
CA LEU A 41 4.58 -3.15 -13.35
C LEU A 41 5.00 -1.77 -12.85
N GLN A 42 4.49 -0.69 -13.44
CA GLN A 42 4.71 0.67 -12.95
C GLN A 42 3.97 0.91 -11.63
N LEU A 43 2.74 0.37 -11.52
CA LEU A 43 1.98 0.39 -10.28
C LEU A 43 2.68 -0.42 -9.18
N ALA A 44 3.18 -1.60 -9.50
CA ALA A 44 3.93 -2.44 -8.57
C ALA A 44 5.21 -1.72 -8.08
N TYR A 45 5.95 -1.07 -9.00
CA TYR A 45 7.13 -0.30 -8.66
C TYR A 45 6.89 0.75 -7.56
N ILE A 46 5.84 1.57 -7.67
CA ILE A 46 5.52 2.55 -6.62
C ILE A 46 4.86 1.87 -5.41
N GLY A 47 4.06 0.83 -5.64
CA GLY A 47 3.34 0.11 -4.60
C GLY A 47 4.24 -0.62 -3.61
N ASP A 48 5.35 -1.20 -4.08
CA ASP A 48 6.40 -1.78 -3.24
C ASP A 48 6.96 -0.75 -2.25
N THR A 49 7.31 0.44 -2.75
CA THR A 49 7.80 1.54 -1.90
C THR A 49 6.75 1.98 -0.87
N VAL A 50 5.49 2.10 -1.27
CA VAL A 50 4.38 2.49 -0.37
C VAL A 50 4.15 1.43 0.70
N TRP A 51 4.16 0.14 0.33
CA TRP A 51 4.01 -0.96 1.27
C TRP A 51 5.15 -0.97 2.29
N GLU A 52 6.40 -0.91 1.83
CA GLU A 52 7.57 -0.87 2.71
C GLU A 52 7.53 0.33 3.66
N LEU A 53 7.13 1.51 3.18
CA LEU A 53 6.97 2.71 4.02
C LEU A 53 5.93 2.49 5.12
N ILE A 54 4.77 1.90 4.79
CA ILE A 54 3.72 1.57 5.76
C ILE A 54 4.26 0.63 6.84
N ILE A 55 4.99 -0.41 6.44
CA ILE A 55 5.60 -1.38 7.36
C ILE A 55 6.62 -0.69 8.27
N ARG A 56 7.58 0.04 7.70
CA ARG A 56 8.62 0.74 8.48
C ARG A 56 8.03 1.76 9.43
N HIS A 57 7.00 2.51 8.99
CA HIS A 57 6.27 3.45 9.85
C HIS A 57 5.57 2.74 11.02
N ARG A 58 4.97 1.56 10.80
CA ARG A 58 4.38 0.79 11.91
C ARG A 58 5.45 0.24 12.86
N LEU A 59 6.58 -0.21 12.34
CA LEU A 59 7.66 -0.81 13.14
C LEU A 59 8.39 0.22 14.00
N ILE A 60 8.63 1.44 13.50
CA ILE A 60 9.31 2.49 14.28
C ILE A 60 8.48 2.96 15.48
N GLN A 61 7.15 2.77 15.44
CA GLN A 61 6.26 3.04 16.57
C GLN A 61 6.34 1.95 17.66
N LYS A 62 7.08 0.85 17.43
CA LYS A 62 7.31 -0.22 18.40
C LYS A 62 8.65 -0.02 19.10
N ARG A 63 8.80 -0.60 20.29
CA ARG A 63 10.07 -0.57 21.07
C ARG A 63 11.06 -1.65 20.62
N PHE A 64 11.17 -1.88 19.33
CA PHE A 64 12.11 -2.86 18.76
C PHE A 64 13.48 -2.23 18.52
N ASN A 65 14.54 -3.04 18.59
CA ASN A 65 15.86 -2.64 18.12
C ASN A 65 15.91 -2.68 16.57
N VAL A 66 16.90 -2.01 15.98
CA VAL A 66 17.03 -1.89 14.51
C VAL A 66 17.13 -3.25 13.81
N ARG A 67 17.83 -4.23 14.41
CA ARG A 67 17.96 -5.58 13.84
C ARG A 67 16.60 -6.27 13.76
N HIS A 68 15.83 -6.24 14.83
CA HIS A 68 14.49 -6.83 14.87
C HIS A 68 13.54 -6.11 13.89
N MET A 69 13.61 -4.78 13.81
CA MET A 69 12.85 -4.03 12.80
C MET A 69 13.19 -4.48 11.37
N HIS A 70 14.47 -4.66 11.06
CA HIS A 70 14.89 -5.15 9.75
C HIS A 70 14.36 -6.56 9.46
N THR A 71 14.48 -7.50 10.40
CA THR A 71 13.96 -8.87 10.27
C THR A 71 12.44 -8.87 10.00
N LEU A 72 11.67 -8.11 10.78
CA LEU A 72 10.23 -7.97 10.57
C LEU A 72 9.94 -7.35 9.20
N CYS A 73 10.64 -6.28 8.83
CA CYS A 73 10.45 -5.62 7.54
C CYS A 73 10.65 -6.62 6.39
N VAL A 74 11.75 -7.39 6.38
CA VAL A 74 12.01 -8.44 5.38
C VAL A 74 10.90 -9.50 5.36
N HIS A 75 10.38 -9.88 6.53
CA HIS A 75 9.26 -10.81 6.60
C HIS A 75 7.99 -10.28 5.92
N PHE A 76 7.69 -8.97 6.01
CA PHE A 76 6.51 -8.40 5.37
C PHE A 76 6.66 -8.10 3.88
N VAL A 77 7.86 -7.76 3.43
CA VAL A 77 8.08 -7.30 2.05
C VAL A 77 8.52 -8.41 1.11
N ASN A 78 8.81 -9.63 1.60
CA ASN A 78 9.14 -10.74 0.70
C ASN A 78 7.91 -11.26 -0.08
N ALA A 79 8.17 -11.81 -1.26
CA ALA A 79 7.13 -12.25 -2.19
C ALA A 79 6.18 -13.32 -1.63
N ALA A 80 6.69 -14.27 -0.85
CA ALA A 80 5.87 -15.33 -0.28
C ALA A 80 4.84 -14.77 0.73
N SER A 81 5.26 -13.87 1.61
CA SER A 81 4.35 -13.18 2.54
C SER A 81 3.31 -12.34 1.78
N GLN A 82 3.74 -11.59 0.76
CA GLN A 82 2.82 -10.78 -0.04
C GLN A 82 1.79 -11.65 -0.80
N ALA A 83 2.17 -12.83 -1.29
CA ALA A 83 1.26 -13.79 -1.91
C ALA A 83 0.19 -14.30 -0.92
N VAL A 84 0.59 -14.56 0.32
CA VAL A 84 -0.34 -14.91 1.42
C VAL A 84 -1.28 -13.74 1.71
N PHE A 85 -0.75 -12.51 1.83
CA PHE A 85 -1.57 -11.32 2.08
C PHE A 85 -2.59 -11.09 0.98
N LEU A 86 -2.19 -11.21 -0.28
CA LEU A 86 -3.08 -11.07 -1.42
C LEU A 86 -4.23 -12.09 -1.38
N SER A 87 -3.92 -13.34 -1.05
CA SER A 87 -4.91 -14.41 -0.93
C SER A 87 -5.92 -14.14 0.19
N ARG A 88 -5.47 -13.56 1.31
CA ARG A 88 -6.33 -13.13 2.42
C ARG A 88 -7.21 -11.93 2.04
N LEU A 89 -6.68 -10.99 1.27
CA LEU A 89 -7.43 -9.82 0.83
C LEU A 89 -8.48 -10.14 -0.23
N ALA A 90 -8.24 -11.14 -1.09
CA ALA A 90 -9.10 -11.44 -2.24
C ALA A 90 -10.61 -11.43 -1.96
N PRO A 91 -11.15 -12.01 -0.88
CA PRO A 91 -12.59 -12.00 -0.59
C PRO A 91 -13.17 -10.63 -0.19
N LYS A 92 -12.32 -9.62 0.02
CA LYS A 92 -12.70 -8.27 0.49
C LYS A 92 -12.62 -7.22 -0.62
N LEU A 93 -12.17 -7.60 -1.81
CA LEU A 93 -11.90 -6.68 -2.89
C LEU A 93 -13.15 -6.36 -3.71
N THR A 94 -13.12 -5.18 -4.32
CA THR A 94 -14.10 -4.71 -5.29
C THR A 94 -13.71 -5.18 -6.69
N ASP A 95 -14.62 -5.07 -7.65
CA ASP A 95 -14.37 -5.52 -9.03
C ASP A 95 -13.15 -4.81 -9.68
N PRO A 96 -12.96 -3.48 -9.57
CA PRO A 96 -11.76 -2.82 -10.11
C PRO A 96 -10.46 -3.30 -9.45
N GLU A 97 -10.49 -3.61 -8.15
CA GLU A 97 -9.33 -4.14 -7.43
C GLU A 97 -9.01 -5.58 -7.86
N HIS A 98 -10.03 -6.40 -8.11
CA HIS A 98 -9.86 -7.72 -8.72
C HIS A 98 -9.28 -7.64 -10.13
N GLU A 99 -9.74 -6.70 -10.96
CA GLU A 99 -9.18 -6.45 -12.28
C GLU A 99 -7.69 -6.09 -12.18
N MET A 100 -7.34 -5.18 -11.26
CA MET A 100 -5.95 -4.78 -11.03
C MET A 100 -5.06 -5.98 -10.68
N ILE A 101 -5.52 -6.84 -9.77
CA ILE A 101 -4.79 -8.06 -9.40
C ILE A 101 -4.59 -8.98 -10.58
N GLN A 102 -5.65 -9.23 -11.36
CA GLN A 102 -5.57 -10.13 -12.50
C GLN A 102 -4.56 -9.60 -13.53
N ARG A 103 -4.53 -8.30 -13.75
CA ARG A 103 -3.55 -7.64 -14.62
C ARG A 103 -2.14 -7.69 -14.06
N GLY A 104 -1.96 -7.50 -12.75
CA GLY A 104 -0.67 -7.64 -12.08
C GLY A 104 -0.06 -9.02 -12.24
N ARG A 105 -0.86 -10.08 -12.00
CA ARG A 105 -0.43 -11.48 -12.20
C ARG A 105 0.00 -11.74 -13.65
N ASN A 106 -0.78 -11.23 -14.61
CA ASN A 106 -0.53 -11.43 -16.04
C ASN A 106 0.65 -10.61 -16.57
N ALA A 107 0.95 -9.45 -15.97
CA ALA A 107 2.08 -8.61 -16.38
C ALA A 107 3.42 -9.31 -16.11
N HIS A 108 3.50 -10.08 -15.01
CA HIS A 108 4.69 -10.84 -14.66
C HIS A 108 4.93 -12.07 -15.56
N ALA A 109 3.88 -12.69 -16.12
CA ALA A 109 4.02 -13.85 -17.02
C ALA A 109 4.90 -13.56 -18.26
N ARG A 110 5.25 -12.29 -18.51
CA ARG A 110 6.10 -11.84 -19.62
C ARG A 110 7.58 -11.62 -19.22
N HIS A 111 7.96 -11.79 -17.94
CA HIS A 111 9.32 -11.58 -17.44
C HIS A 111 9.88 -12.82 -16.69
N PRO A 112 11.19 -13.14 -16.80
CA PRO A 112 11.77 -14.31 -16.15
C PRO A 112 11.76 -14.15 -14.62
N SER A 113 11.23 -15.16 -13.92
CA SER A 113 11.31 -15.23 -12.46
C SER A 113 12.77 -15.46 -12.01
N PRO A 114 13.23 -14.84 -10.89
CA PRO A 114 14.51 -15.16 -10.27
C PRO A 114 14.60 -16.66 -9.90
N ARG A 115 15.76 -17.28 -10.13
CA ARG A 115 16.01 -18.75 -10.05
C ARG A 115 15.63 -19.48 -8.74
N HIS A 116 15.20 -18.78 -7.68
CA HIS A 116 14.99 -19.36 -6.34
C HIS A 116 13.61 -19.05 -5.73
N GLN A 117 12.70 -18.42 -6.45
CA GLN A 117 11.34 -18.13 -5.96
C GLN A 117 10.31 -18.84 -6.82
N GLN A 118 9.20 -19.27 -6.21
CA GLN A 118 8.11 -19.88 -6.96
C GLN A 118 7.53 -18.82 -7.89
N PRO A 119 7.41 -19.07 -9.20
CA PRO A 119 6.89 -18.09 -10.15
C PRO A 119 5.51 -17.54 -9.77
N GLU A 120 4.70 -18.37 -9.10
CA GLU A 120 3.36 -18.02 -8.60
C GLU A 120 3.40 -17.00 -7.47
N ASP A 121 4.30 -17.16 -6.49
CA ASP A 121 4.48 -16.22 -5.38
C ASP A 121 4.92 -14.85 -5.90
N TYR A 122 5.81 -14.83 -6.88
CA TYR A 122 6.31 -13.59 -7.45
C TYR A 122 5.22 -12.86 -8.28
N ALA A 123 4.45 -13.59 -9.09
CA ALA A 123 3.31 -13.02 -9.80
C ALA A 123 2.22 -12.49 -8.84
N ALA A 124 2.00 -13.17 -7.71
CA ALA A 124 1.09 -12.72 -6.67
C ALA A 124 1.64 -11.48 -5.93
N SER A 125 2.93 -11.43 -5.60
CA SER A 125 3.60 -10.26 -5.02
C SER A 125 3.45 -9.03 -5.92
N THR A 126 3.77 -9.15 -7.21
CA THR A 126 3.60 -8.05 -8.16
C THR A 126 2.15 -7.58 -8.24
N ALA A 127 1.17 -8.49 -8.17
CA ALA A 127 -0.24 -8.12 -8.15
C ALA A 127 -0.66 -7.40 -6.85
N PHE A 128 -0.10 -7.81 -5.72
CA PHE A 128 -0.27 -7.12 -4.44
C PHE A 128 0.29 -5.69 -4.52
N GLU A 129 1.54 -5.55 -4.94
CA GLU A 129 2.19 -4.24 -5.10
C GLU A 129 1.42 -3.36 -6.08
N ALA A 130 0.94 -3.91 -7.21
CA ALA A 130 0.14 -3.17 -8.17
C ALA A 130 -1.18 -2.65 -7.56
N LEU A 131 -1.85 -3.44 -6.72
CA LEU A 131 -3.04 -3.01 -5.97
C LEU A 131 -2.71 -1.84 -5.02
N ILE A 132 -1.61 -1.93 -4.28
CA ILE A 132 -1.16 -0.87 -3.37
C ILE A 132 -0.86 0.42 -4.16
N GLY A 133 -0.14 0.30 -5.27
CA GLY A 133 0.19 1.42 -6.15
C GLY A 133 -1.06 2.06 -6.76
N PHE A 134 -2.02 1.26 -7.20
CA PHE A 134 -3.31 1.73 -7.72
C PHE A 134 -4.06 2.57 -6.69
N LEU A 135 -4.23 2.06 -5.46
CA LEU A 135 -4.95 2.76 -4.41
C LEU A 135 -4.22 4.05 -3.99
N TYR A 136 -2.90 4.02 -3.94
CA TYR A 136 -2.09 5.19 -3.62
C TYR A 136 -2.21 6.27 -4.70
N LEU A 137 -1.97 5.93 -5.97
CA LEU A 137 -1.99 6.91 -7.06
C LEU A 137 -3.38 7.46 -7.35
N SER A 138 -4.44 6.68 -7.11
CA SER A 138 -5.83 7.14 -7.21
C SER A 138 -6.33 7.92 -5.99
N GLY A 139 -5.51 8.07 -4.94
CA GLY A 139 -5.85 8.83 -3.74
C GLY A 139 -6.85 8.14 -2.83
N GLN A 140 -7.11 6.84 -3.02
CA GLN A 140 -8.02 6.03 -2.21
C GLN A 140 -7.35 5.62 -0.88
N THR A 141 -6.87 6.59 -0.12
CA THR A 141 -6.06 6.41 1.11
C THR A 141 -6.82 5.70 2.23
N GLU A 142 -8.14 5.92 2.34
CA GLU A 142 -8.99 5.20 3.29
C GLU A 142 -9.10 3.72 2.94
N ARG A 143 -9.30 3.40 1.66
CA ARG A 143 -9.36 2.02 1.18
C ARG A 143 -8.01 1.32 1.33
N LEU A 144 -6.91 2.01 1.01
CA LEU A 144 -5.56 1.54 1.28
C LEU A 144 -5.37 1.22 2.77
N SER A 145 -5.75 2.15 3.65
CA SER A 145 -5.68 1.99 5.12
C SER A 145 -6.48 0.80 5.63
N LEU A 146 -7.67 0.57 5.06
CA LEU A 146 -8.52 -0.56 5.42
C LEU A 146 -7.86 -1.89 5.05
N LEU A 147 -7.43 -2.06 3.79
CA LEU A 147 -6.85 -3.32 3.31
C LEU A 147 -5.54 -3.66 4.01
N THR A 148 -4.63 -2.70 4.15
CA THR A 148 -3.39 -2.93 4.89
C THR A 148 -3.64 -3.13 6.39
N GLY A 149 -4.69 -2.50 6.94
CA GLY A 149 -5.16 -2.75 8.30
C GLY A 149 -5.52 -4.22 8.55
N LEU A 150 -6.28 -4.83 7.64
CA LEU A 150 -6.68 -6.25 7.72
C LEU A 150 -5.45 -7.18 7.78
N ILE A 151 -4.40 -6.89 7.03
CA ILE A 151 -3.15 -7.66 7.07
C ILE A 151 -2.44 -7.47 8.41
N LEU A 152 -2.27 -6.21 8.84
CA LEU A 152 -1.38 -5.87 9.93
C LEU A 152 -1.97 -6.09 11.32
N ASP A 153 -3.30 -6.07 11.43
CA ASP A 153 -4.00 -6.20 12.70
C ASP A 153 -4.23 -7.67 13.09
N GLU A 154 -4.35 -8.58 12.13
CA GLU A 154 -4.37 -10.04 12.40
C GLU A 154 -3.03 -10.56 12.94
N GLU A 155 -1.94 -9.97 12.48
CA GLU A 155 -0.61 -10.43 12.85
C GLU A 155 -0.07 -9.71 14.12
N SER A 156 -0.93 -9.08 14.92
CA SER A 156 -0.57 -8.32 16.14
C SER A 156 0.18 -9.12 17.23
N SER A 157 0.46 -10.40 16.99
CA SER A 157 1.19 -11.35 17.83
C SER A 157 2.69 -11.43 17.53
N TRP A 158 3.30 -10.41 16.88
CA TRP A 158 4.71 -10.36 16.49
C TRP A 158 5.72 -10.60 17.64
N GLN A 159 5.97 -11.86 17.95
CA GLN A 159 7.19 -12.35 18.60
C GLN A 159 7.94 -13.17 17.55
N ILE A 160 8.80 -12.53 16.75
CA ILE A 160 9.88 -13.31 16.12
C ILE A 160 10.83 -13.65 17.27
N THR A 161 10.89 -14.92 17.65
CA THR A 161 11.88 -15.41 18.61
C THR A 161 13.27 -15.17 18.03
N ASP A 162 14.09 -14.38 18.74
CA ASP A 162 15.52 -14.29 18.45
C ASP A 162 16.12 -15.70 18.56
N SER A 163 16.53 -16.27 17.44
CA SER A 163 17.44 -17.42 17.37
C SER A 163 18.87 -16.95 17.24
#